data_AF-A0A2M7PZ04-F1
#
_entry.id   AF-A0A2M7PZ04-F1
#
_cell.length_a   1.000
_cell.length_b   1.000
_cell.length_c   1.000
_cell.angle_alpha   90.00
_cell.angle_beta   90.00
_cell.angle_gamma   90.00
#
_symmetry.space_group_name_H-M   'P 1'
#
loop_
_entity.id
_entity.type
_entity.pdbx_description
1 polymer ?
#
loop_
_entity_poly.entity_id
_entity_poly.type
_entity_poly.pdbx_seq_one_letter_code
_entity_poly.pdbx_strand_id
1 'polypeptide(L)'
;MNTIFSNTDQVEMIALEHETILQSSLRAGIKHTHVCGGHARCSTCRIHVLGGLENCQSRNEAEQSMQAMLDLPDNVRLACQTTVQGHISIRRLVIDDLDTRIIRNQLSSQNENSMGHEKDIAVVFVDLENYTPFAESLPAYDVVHILNRYYLTMNQIITEHHGVISDVAGDGMLVLFGVCKKQKESVLDAVNAVKAIHAALKDFNQHLRKMYQRSFSIRAGIHYGPAIVGQFNTGAMHKIAAIGDTVNLASRIEQANKQFGSRLLLSEAAYAQLQDAIPASSIYSAELKGKTGMHALYEIDISTL
;
A
#
# COMPACT_ATOMS: atom_id res chain seq x y z
N MET A 1 2.41 38.40 -21.43
CA MET A 1 3.20 37.16 -21.62
C MET A 1 3.22 36.45 -20.28
N ASN A 2 2.87 35.17 -20.23
CA ASN A 2 2.81 34.44 -18.97
C ASN A 2 4.23 33.97 -18.61
N THR A 3 4.73 34.34 -17.44
CA THR A 3 6.10 33.99 -17.03
C THR A 3 6.11 33.39 -15.63
N ILE A 4 6.98 32.40 -15.43
CA ILE A 4 7.16 31.68 -14.17
C ILE A 4 8.63 31.81 -13.79
N PHE A 5 8.91 32.47 -12.66
CA PHE A 5 10.26 32.52 -12.11
C PHE A 5 10.43 31.43 -11.03
N SER A 6 11.35 30.48 -11.25
CA SER A 6 11.70 29.48 -10.24
C SER A 6 12.82 30.01 -9.34
N ASN A 7 12.50 30.35 -8.08
CA ASN A 7 13.50 30.74 -7.08
C ASN A 7 14.44 29.58 -6.72
N THR A 8 13.99 28.34 -6.84
CA THR A 8 14.83 27.17 -6.53
C THR A 8 15.92 27.00 -7.59
N ASP A 9 15.57 27.18 -8.85
CA ASP A 9 16.45 26.90 -9.99
C ASP A 9 17.14 28.16 -10.54
N GLN A 10 16.71 29.35 -10.09
CA GLN A 10 17.15 30.65 -10.60
C GLN A 10 16.93 30.79 -12.12
N VAL A 11 15.78 30.30 -12.60
CA VAL A 11 15.40 30.29 -14.03
C VAL A 11 14.05 30.98 -14.22
N GLU A 12 13.97 31.86 -15.21
CA GLU A 12 12.72 32.40 -15.72
C GLU A 12 12.23 31.56 -16.92
N MET A 13 10.95 31.20 -16.89
CA MET A 13 10.30 30.35 -17.88
C MET A 13 9.11 31.07 -18.48
N ILE A 14 8.91 30.93 -19.79
CA ILE A 14 7.67 31.36 -20.44
C ILE A 14 6.66 30.23 -20.28
N ALA A 15 5.44 30.52 -19.85
CA ALA A 15 4.35 29.54 -19.83
C ALA A 15 3.50 29.68 -21.11
N LEU A 16 3.36 28.59 -21.86
CA LEU A 16 2.49 28.58 -23.05
C LEU A 16 1.01 28.49 -22.63
N GLU A 17 0.13 28.82 -23.56
CA GLU A 17 -1.31 28.72 -23.34
C GLU A 17 -1.71 27.28 -23.03
N HIS A 18 -2.51 27.08 -21.97
CA HIS A 18 -2.91 25.78 -21.41
C HIS A 18 -1.77 24.89 -20.88
N GLU A 19 -0.53 25.38 -20.84
CA GLU A 19 0.59 24.65 -20.28
C GLU A 19 0.59 24.74 -18.75
N THR A 20 0.78 23.59 -18.12
CA THR A 20 0.94 23.51 -16.67
C THR A 20 2.32 24.02 -16.24
N ILE A 21 2.46 24.41 -14.98
CA ILE A 21 3.76 24.81 -14.41
C ILE A 21 4.78 23.66 -14.56
N LEU A 22 4.36 22.40 -14.43
CA LEU A 22 5.22 21.22 -14.59
C LEU A 22 5.75 21.13 -16.02
N GLN A 23 4.87 21.22 -17.04
CA GLN A 23 5.28 21.18 -18.44
C GLN A 23 6.26 22.31 -18.76
N SER A 24 5.95 23.54 -18.29
CA SER A 24 6.83 24.70 -18.44
C SER A 24 8.21 24.46 -17.81
N SER A 25 8.24 23.84 -16.61
CA SER A 25 9.48 23.47 -15.92
C SER A 25 10.30 22.45 -16.70
N LEU A 26 9.67 21.37 -17.15
CA LEU A 26 10.34 20.29 -17.88
C LEU A 26 10.89 20.79 -19.23
N ARG A 27 10.13 21.62 -19.94
CA ARG A 27 10.57 22.25 -21.19
C ARG A 27 11.74 23.20 -20.99
N ALA A 28 11.81 23.89 -19.85
CA ALA A 28 12.95 24.72 -19.47
C ALA A 28 14.16 23.91 -18.96
N GLY A 29 14.11 22.58 -19.00
CA GLY A 29 15.21 21.71 -18.55
C GLY A 29 15.29 21.54 -17.03
N ILE A 30 14.31 22.03 -16.27
CA ILE A 30 14.25 21.84 -14.82
C ILE A 30 13.81 20.41 -14.54
N LYS A 31 14.58 19.71 -13.71
CA LYS A 31 14.26 18.35 -13.23
C LYS A 31 13.18 18.40 -12.14
N HIS A 32 11.99 18.87 -12.51
CA HIS A 32 10.87 19.00 -11.60
C HIS A 32 10.31 17.61 -11.27
N THR A 33 10.33 17.19 -10.02
CA THR A 33 9.83 15.87 -9.59
C THR A 33 8.34 15.68 -9.87
N HIS A 34 7.94 14.54 -10.44
CA HIS A 34 6.54 14.22 -10.76
C HIS A 34 6.30 12.70 -10.89
N VAL A 35 6.27 11.99 -9.76
CA VAL A 35 6.23 10.50 -9.73
C VAL A 35 5.07 9.88 -10.52
N CYS A 36 3.87 10.45 -10.42
CA CYS A 36 2.70 9.93 -11.12
C CYS A 36 2.61 10.33 -12.61
N GLY A 37 3.66 10.92 -13.19
CA GLY A 37 3.63 11.41 -14.57
C GLY A 37 2.78 12.68 -14.78
N GLY A 38 2.35 13.35 -13.69
CA GLY A 38 1.57 14.59 -13.76
C GLY A 38 0.05 14.42 -13.64
N HIS A 39 -0.45 13.26 -13.25
CA HIS A 39 -1.88 12.96 -13.14
C HIS A 39 -2.51 13.28 -11.76
N ALA A 40 -1.88 14.15 -10.97
CA ALA A 40 -2.30 14.46 -9.59
C ALA A 40 -2.51 13.25 -8.67
N ARG A 41 -1.89 12.09 -8.94
CA ARG A 41 -1.90 10.91 -8.06
C ARG A 41 -0.75 10.89 -7.06
N CYS A 42 0.10 11.92 -7.07
CA CYS A 42 1.17 12.12 -6.10
C CYS A 42 1.37 13.61 -5.83
N SER A 43 1.89 13.95 -4.66
CA SER A 43 2.14 15.35 -4.25
C SER A 43 3.59 15.79 -4.48
N THR A 44 4.34 15.10 -5.32
CA THR A 44 5.78 15.32 -5.49
C THR A 44 6.14 16.50 -6.41
N CYS A 45 5.20 16.94 -7.24
CA CYS A 45 5.33 18.16 -8.07
C CYS A 45 4.89 19.44 -7.34
N ARG A 46 4.79 19.39 -6.01
CA ARG A 46 4.34 20.53 -5.20
C ARG A 46 5.29 21.71 -5.36
N ILE A 47 4.68 22.87 -5.58
CA ILE A 47 5.36 24.17 -5.58
C ILE A 47 4.70 25.07 -4.56
N HIS A 48 5.49 25.97 -4.00
CA HIS A 48 5.05 27.07 -3.18
C HIS A 48 5.10 28.34 -4.04
N VAL A 49 3.94 28.93 -4.30
CA VAL A 49 3.82 30.21 -5.00
C VAL A 49 4.24 31.32 -4.03
N LEU A 50 5.34 32.00 -4.36
CA LEU A 50 5.90 33.08 -3.56
C LEU A 50 5.24 34.44 -3.88
N GLY A 51 4.73 34.60 -5.10
CA GLY A 51 4.01 35.79 -5.54
C GLY A 51 3.28 35.55 -6.86
N GLY A 52 2.21 36.32 -7.11
CA GLY A 52 1.35 36.16 -8.28
C GLY A 52 0.33 35.02 -8.15
N LEU A 53 -0.12 34.69 -6.94
CA LEU A 53 -1.09 33.59 -6.74
C LEU A 53 -2.41 33.85 -7.46
N GLU A 54 -2.81 35.11 -7.56
CA GLU A 54 -3.96 35.60 -8.33
C GLU A 54 -3.86 35.30 -9.84
N ASN A 55 -2.65 35.09 -10.36
CA ASN A 55 -2.41 34.71 -11.75
C ASN A 55 -2.43 33.19 -11.96
N CYS A 56 -2.58 32.39 -10.90
CA CYS A 56 -2.77 30.95 -11.02
C CYS A 56 -4.24 30.64 -11.27
N GLN A 57 -4.52 29.68 -12.15
CA GLN A 57 -5.88 29.19 -12.32
C GLN A 57 -6.41 28.58 -11.00
N SER A 58 -7.71 28.68 -10.79
CA SER A 58 -8.40 27.98 -9.71
C SER A 58 -8.08 26.48 -9.73
N ARG A 59 -8.04 25.84 -8.55
CA ARG A 59 -7.75 24.40 -8.44
C ARG A 59 -8.79 23.62 -9.23
N ASN A 60 -8.34 22.71 -10.09
CA ASN A 60 -9.22 21.71 -10.70
C ASN A 60 -9.59 20.61 -9.68
N GLU A 61 -10.53 19.72 -10.01
CA GLU A 61 -11.04 18.69 -9.08
C GLU A 61 -9.93 17.78 -8.51
N ALA A 62 -8.95 17.41 -9.34
CA ALA A 62 -7.86 16.55 -8.92
C ALA A 62 -6.90 17.27 -7.93
N GLU A 63 -6.62 18.55 -8.18
CA GLU A 63 -5.83 19.38 -7.26
C GLU A 63 -6.59 19.71 -5.97
N GLN A 64 -7.91 19.92 -6.02
CA GLN A 64 -8.74 20.13 -4.83
C GLN A 64 -8.75 18.89 -3.93
N SER A 65 -8.88 17.70 -4.53
CA SER A 65 -8.85 16.43 -3.79
C SER A 65 -7.51 16.24 -3.07
N MET A 66 -6.39 16.53 -3.72
CA MET A 66 -5.05 16.48 -3.11
C MET A 66 -4.83 17.59 -2.07
N GLN A 67 -5.40 18.78 -2.27
CA GLN A 67 -5.36 19.87 -1.30
C GLN A 67 -6.07 19.47 -0.01
N ALA A 68 -7.28 18.94 -0.11
CA ALA A 68 -8.08 18.52 1.04
C ALA A 68 -7.42 17.33 1.77
N MET A 69 -6.88 16.37 1.03
CA MET A 69 -6.21 15.19 1.59
C MET A 69 -4.96 15.55 2.42
N LEU A 70 -4.20 16.56 1.99
CA LEU A 70 -2.93 16.93 2.60
C LEU A 70 -2.98 18.24 3.41
N ASP A 71 -4.16 18.83 3.55
CA ASP A 71 -4.40 20.13 4.20
C ASP A 71 -3.43 21.22 3.71
N LEU A 72 -3.31 21.35 2.38
CA LEU A 72 -2.35 22.28 1.79
C LEU A 72 -2.90 23.72 1.83
N PRO A 73 -2.07 24.73 2.18
CA PRO A 73 -2.47 26.13 2.07
C PRO A 73 -2.64 26.55 0.60
N ASP A 74 -3.36 27.64 0.35
CA ASP A 74 -3.70 28.12 -1.00
C ASP A 74 -2.50 28.39 -1.89
N ASN A 75 -1.42 28.88 -1.29
CA ASN A 75 -0.17 29.16 -1.98
C ASN A 75 0.68 27.91 -2.26
N VAL A 76 0.26 26.72 -1.82
CA VAL A 76 0.87 25.45 -2.21
C VAL A 76 0.03 24.77 -3.27
N ARG A 77 0.60 24.64 -4.46
CA ARG A 77 -0.05 24.16 -5.68
C ARG A 77 0.62 22.92 -6.23
N LEU A 78 -0.12 22.13 -7.01
CA LEU A 78 0.44 21.05 -7.80
C LEU A 78 0.87 21.58 -9.16
N ALA A 79 2.17 21.60 -9.43
CA ALA A 79 2.68 22.13 -10.69
C ALA A 79 2.10 21.41 -11.92
N CYS A 80 1.74 20.13 -11.79
CA CYS A 80 1.13 19.35 -12.88
C CYS A 80 -0.33 19.68 -13.17
N GLN A 81 -1.01 20.43 -12.30
CA GLN A 81 -2.42 20.78 -12.45
C GLN A 81 -2.65 22.28 -12.62
N THR A 82 -1.73 23.10 -12.11
CA THR A 82 -1.85 24.55 -12.16
C THR A 82 -1.34 25.10 -13.49
N THR A 83 -2.18 25.87 -14.18
CA THR A 83 -1.80 26.75 -15.30
C THR A 83 -1.76 28.20 -14.81
N VAL A 84 -1.13 29.08 -15.59
CA VAL A 84 -0.89 30.48 -15.19
C VAL A 84 -1.30 31.45 -16.28
N GLN A 85 -1.85 32.60 -15.86
CA GLN A 85 -2.27 33.71 -16.71
C GLN A 85 -1.67 35.03 -16.20
N GLY A 86 -0.34 35.12 -16.22
CA GLY A 86 0.39 36.28 -15.74
C GLY A 86 1.80 35.91 -15.29
N HIS A 87 2.42 36.80 -14.52
CA HIS A 87 3.70 36.54 -13.89
C HIS A 87 3.51 35.87 -12.53
N ILE A 88 4.25 34.79 -12.26
CA ILE A 88 4.32 34.18 -10.93
C ILE A 88 5.77 33.89 -10.54
N SER A 89 6.02 33.84 -9.23
CA SER A 89 7.27 33.33 -8.67
C SER A 89 6.98 32.10 -7.81
N ILE A 90 7.82 31.07 -7.96
CA ILE A 90 7.60 29.77 -7.31
C ILE A 90 8.88 29.27 -6.63
N ARG A 91 8.70 28.41 -5.64
CA ARG A 91 9.74 27.57 -5.05
C ARG A 91 9.29 26.11 -5.13
N ARG A 92 10.12 25.22 -5.65
CA ARG A 92 9.83 23.77 -5.59
C ARG A 92 9.93 23.29 -4.15
N LEU A 93 9.05 22.39 -3.71
CA LEU A 93 9.06 21.91 -2.32
C LEU A 93 9.86 20.61 -2.11
N VAL A 94 10.32 19.98 -3.20
CA VAL A 94 11.22 18.80 -3.20
C VAL A 94 12.60 19.28 -3.65
N ILE A 95 13.51 19.52 -2.70
CA ILE A 95 14.84 20.13 -2.95
C ILE A 95 15.94 19.47 -2.11
N ASP A 96 16.09 18.15 -2.14
CA ASP A 96 17.36 17.59 -1.68
C ASP A 96 18.03 16.66 -2.71
N ASP A 97 19.35 16.52 -2.56
CA ASP A 97 20.18 15.61 -3.35
C ASP A 97 19.85 14.14 -3.06
N LEU A 98 19.15 13.83 -1.98
CA LEU A 98 18.73 12.49 -1.60
C LEU A 98 17.48 12.08 -2.39
N ASP A 99 16.43 12.90 -2.43
CA ASP A 99 15.26 12.83 -3.30
C ASP A 99 15.69 12.73 -4.75
N THR A 100 16.61 13.60 -5.18
CA THR A 100 17.14 13.57 -6.55
C THR A 100 17.94 12.29 -6.83
N ARG A 101 18.66 11.75 -5.84
CA ARG A 101 19.37 10.45 -5.94
C ARG A 101 18.42 9.26 -5.89
N ILE A 102 17.38 9.28 -5.07
CA ILE A 102 16.33 8.25 -5.02
C ILE A 102 15.66 8.19 -6.38
N ILE A 103 15.22 9.33 -6.91
CA ILE A 103 14.60 9.45 -8.23
C ILE A 103 15.59 9.04 -9.35
N ARG A 104 16.86 9.47 -9.31
CA ARG A 104 17.85 9.08 -10.34
C ARG A 104 18.25 7.62 -10.29
N ASN A 105 18.59 7.07 -9.12
CA ASN A 105 18.94 5.66 -8.98
C ASN A 105 17.76 4.75 -9.37
N GLN A 106 16.53 5.25 -9.21
CA GLN A 106 15.32 4.61 -9.69
C GLN A 106 15.19 4.71 -11.23
N LEU A 107 15.34 5.89 -11.82
CA LEU A 107 15.19 6.10 -13.27
C LEU A 107 16.37 5.57 -14.12
N SER A 108 17.57 5.41 -13.57
CA SER A 108 18.77 4.99 -14.31
C SER A 108 18.90 3.48 -14.50
N SER A 109 18.16 2.68 -13.73
CA SER A 109 17.96 1.27 -14.05
C SER A 109 16.98 1.18 -15.22
N GLN A 110 17.36 0.55 -16.33
CA GLN A 110 16.51 0.26 -17.50
C GLN A 110 15.29 -0.65 -17.20
N ASN A 111 14.83 -0.71 -15.96
CA ASN A 111 13.60 -1.37 -15.56
C ASN A 111 12.68 -0.32 -14.97
N GLU A 112 11.56 -0.06 -15.65
CA GLU A 112 10.44 0.80 -15.22
C GLU A 112 9.84 0.45 -13.83
N ASN A 113 10.43 -0.49 -13.07
CA ASN A 113 9.89 -1.11 -11.86
C ASN A 113 10.43 -0.54 -10.53
N SER A 114 11.30 0.46 -10.53
CA SER A 114 12.01 0.90 -9.32
C SER A 114 11.22 1.81 -8.38
N MET A 115 10.11 2.41 -8.84
CA MET A 115 9.21 3.25 -8.02
C MET A 115 7.97 2.50 -7.55
N GLY A 116 7.79 1.27 -8.05
CA GLY A 116 6.54 0.54 -7.99
C GLY A 116 5.50 1.07 -8.97
N HIS A 117 4.53 0.23 -9.29
CA HIS A 117 3.40 0.56 -10.18
C HIS A 117 2.12 0.54 -9.37
N GLU A 118 1.23 1.48 -9.65
CA GLU A 118 -0.13 1.44 -9.11
C GLU A 118 -0.88 0.25 -9.70
N LYS A 119 -1.39 -0.63 -8.83
CA LYS A 119 -2.11 -1.82 -9.22
C LYS A 119 -3.12 -2.21 -8.15
N ASP A 120 -4.28 -2.69 -8.58
CA ASP A 120 -5.21 -3.35 -7.68
C ASP A 120 -4.66 -4.73 -7.28
N ILE A 121 -4.53 -4.95 -5.98
CA ILE A 121 -3.99 -6.18 -5.41
C ILE A 121 -4.86 -6.64 -4.24
N ALA A 122 -4.81 -7.94 -3.94
CA ALA A 122 -5.36 -8.46 -2.70
C ALA A 122 -4.26 -8.48 -1.63
N VAL A 123 -4.54 -7.85 -0.50
CA VAL A 123 -3.63 -7.78 0.65
C VAL A 123 -4.22 -8.61 1.77
N VAL A 124 -3.41 -9.51 2.31
CA VAL A 124 -3.78 -10.37 3.43
C VAL A 124 -2.88 -10.03 4.62
N PHE A 125 -3.50 -9.75 5.75
CA PHE A 125 -2.83 -9.83 7.05
C PHE A 125 -3.23 -11.13 7.72
N VAL A 126 -2.24 -11.90 8.17
CA VAL A 126 -2.43 -13.10 8.99
C VAL A 126 -1.81 -12.82 10.36
N ASP A 127 -2.54 -13.13 11.43
CA ASP A 127 -2.10 -12.98 12.83
C ASP A 127 -2.22 -14.33 13.55
N LEU A 128 -1.23 -14.66 14.39
CA LEU A 128 -1.18 -15.93 15.11
C LEU A 128 -1.76 -15.78 16.52
N GLU A 129 -2.88 -16.43 16.77
CA GLU A 129 -3.45 -16.46 18.11
C GLU A 129 -2.61 -17.28 19.09
N ASN A 130 -2.55 -16.77 20.32
CA ASN A 130 -1.84 -17.36 21.44
C ASN A 130 -0.31 -17.41 21.28
N TYR A 131 0.26 -16.66 20.34
CA TYR A 131 1.71 -16.56 20.20
C TYR A 131 2.37 -15.83 21.37
N THR A 132 1.85 -14.68 21.80
CA THR A 132 2.51 -13.91 22.88
C THR A 132 2.65 -14.71 24.18
N PRO A 133 1.58 -15.35 24.72
CA PRO A 133 1.72 -16.19 25.91
C PRO A 133 2.62 -17.41 25.69
N PHE A 134 2.68 -17.92 24.45
CA PHE A 134 3.56 -19.01 24.08
C PHE A 134 5.04 -18.58 24.15
N ALA A 135 5.38 -17.44 23.54
CA ALA A 135 6.73 -16.90 23.48
C ALA A 135 7.27 -16.51 24.87
N GLU A 136 6.40 -16.03 25.77
CA GLU A 136 6.77 -15.72 27.15
C GLU A 136 7.03 -16.97 28.01
N SER A 137 6.47 -18.11 27.62
CA SER A 137 6.52 -19.36 28.42
C SER A 137 7.68 -20.29 28.04
N LEU A 138 8.47 -19.96 27.01
CA LEU A 138 9.51 -20.82 26.47
C LEU A 138 10.87 -20.10 26.34
N PRO A 139 11.99 -20.84 26.38
CA PRO A 139 13.30 -20.30 26.02
C PRO A 139 13.30 -19.72 24.59
N ALA A 140 13.98 -18.59 24.39
CA ALA A 140 13.98 -17.87 23.12
C ALA A 140 14.40 -18.73 21.91
N TYR A 141 15.36 -19.64 22.07
CA TYR A 141 15.78 -20.54 21.00
C TYR A 141 14.67 -21.53 20.57
N ASP A 142 13.84 -21.99 21.50
CA ASP A 142 12.71 -22.86 21.19
C ASP A 142 11.64 -22.08 20.42
N VAL A 143 11.36 -20.84 20.84
CA VAL A 143 10.44 -19.94 20.13
C VAL A 143 10.91 -19.72 18.69
N VAL A 144 12.20 -19.42 18.49
CA VAL A 144 12.79 -19.24 17.15
C VAL A 144 12.70 -20.50 16.30
N HIS A 145 12.98 -21.68 16.87
CA HIS A 145 12.87 -22.95 16.15
C HIS A 145 11.43 -23.17 15.62
N ILE A 146 10.44 -22.91 16.47
CA ILE A 146 9.03 -23.13 16.16
C ILE A 146 8.52 -22.11 15.15
N LEU A 147 8.92 -20.84 15.30
CA LEU A 147 8.62 -19.79 14.33
C LEU A 147 9.23 -20.08 12.95
N ASN A 148 10.50 -20.50 12.89
CA ASN A 148 11.13 -20.85 11.62
C ASN A 148 10.36 -21.97 10.91
N ARG A 149 9.92 -23.00 11.65
CA ARG A 149 9.10 -24.07 11.10
C ARG A 149 7.75 -23.55 10.60
N TYR A 150 7.09 -22.68 11.38
CA TYR A 150 5.85 -22.03 11.00
C TYR A 150 6.03 -21.24 9.69
N TYR A 151 6.99 -20.31 9.62
CA TYR A 151 7.21 -19.49 8.43
C TYR A 151 7.57 -20.30 7.19
N LEU A 152 8.35 -21.39 7.33
CA LEU A 152 8.66 -22.27 6.19
C LEU A 152 7.40 -22.93 5.62
N THR A 153 6.54 -23.47 6.49
CA THR A 153 5.25 -24.06 6.09
C THR A 153 4.34 -23.01 5.45
N MET A 154 4.22 -21.83 6.05
CA MET A 154 3.34 -20.78 5.53
C MET A 154 3.83 -20.22 4.21
N ASN A 155 5.14 -19.97 4.08
CA ASN A 155 5.75 -19.48 2.85
C ASN A 155 5.55 -20.45 1.68
N GLN A 156 5.66 -21.76 1.92
CA GLN A 156 5.39 -22.76 0.89
C GLN A 156 3.94 -22.65 0.38
N ILE A 157 2.96 -22.69 1.29
CA ILE A 157 1.54 -22.62 0.96
C ILE A 157 1.21 -21.32 0.22
N ILE A 158 1.69 -20.18 0.74
CA ILE A 158 1.49 -18.87 0.14
C ILE A 158 2.03 -18.83 -1.29
N THR A 159 3.22 -19.39 -1.51
CA THR A 159 3.85 -19.44 -2.84
C THR A 159 3.08 -20.34 -3.80
N GLU A 160 2.59 -21.50 -3.34
CA GLU A 160 1.75 -22.42 -4.11
C GLU A 160 0.44 -21.76 -4.57
N HIS A 161 -0.08 -20.83 -3.79
CA HIS A 161 -1.23 -19.99 -4.13
C HIS A 161 -0.85 -18.62 -4.73
N HIS A 162 0.36 -18.50 -5.29
CA HIS A 162 0.82 -17.31 -6.02
C HIS A 162 0.89 -16.01 -5.19
N GLY A 163 0.94 -16.12 -3.86
CA GLY A 163 1.16 -15.00 -2.96
C GLY A 163 2.65 -14.71 -2.74
N VAL A 164 2.94 -13.49 -2.30
CA VAL A 164 4.30 -13.06 -1.92
C VAL A 164 4.25 -12.51 -0.50
N ILE A 165 5.05 -13.07 0.40
CA ILE A 165 5.25 -12.49 1.74
C ILE A 165 6.05 -11.20 1.57
N SER A 166 5.42 -10.08 1.89
CA SER A 166 6.04 -8.75 1.82
C SER A 166 6.74 -8.37 3.11
N ASP A 167 6.15 -8.75 4.24
CA ASP A 167 6.70 -8.47 5.55
C ASP A 167 6.29 -9.51 6.59
N VAL A 168 7.12 -9.66 7.62
CA VAL A 168 6.86 -10.51 8.79
C VAL A 168 7.13 -9.65 10.01
N ALA A 169 6.09 -9.41 10.83
CA ALA A 169 6.17 -8.54 11.99
C ALA A 169 5.76 -9.33 13.23
N GLY A 170 6.75 -9.82 13.98
CA GLY A 170 6.49 -10.77 15.06
C GLY A 170 5.85 -12.02 14.48
N ASP A 171 4.69 -12.39 14.99
CA ASP A 171 3.90 -13.55 14.59
C ASP A 171 2.91 -13.31 13.45
N GLY A 172 2.79 -12.07 13.01
CA GLY A 172 1.96 -11.69 11.87
C GLY A 172 2.71 -11.71 10.54
N MET A 173 1.97 -11.94 9.45
CA MET A 173 2.48 -11.89 8.08
C MET A 173 1.64 -10.94 7.22
N LEU A 174 2.33 -10.14 6.41
CA LEU A 174 1.75 -9.36 5.32
C LEU A 174 2.00 -10.09 4.01
N VAL A 175 0.93 -10.50 3.34
CA VAL A 175 0.99 -11.25 2.08
C VAL A 175 0.29 -10.47 0.98
N LEU A 176 0.91 -10.42 -0.20
CA LEU A 176 0.40 -9.72 -1.36
C LEU A 176 0.07 -10.73 -2.46
N PHE A 177 -1.12 -10.61 -3.03
CA PHE A 177 -1.58 -11.39 -4.19
C PHE A 177 -1.94 -10.44 -5.32
N GLY A 178 -1.68 -10.85 -6.56
CA GLY A 178 -1.86 -10.00 -7.73
C GLY A 178 -0.64 -9.13 -8.03
N VAL A 179 0.50 -9.31 -7.37
CA VAL A 179 1.71 -8.49 -7.63
C VAL A 179 2.41 -8.87 -8.94
N CYS A 180 2.26 -10.12 -9.39
CA CYS A 180 2.83 -10.62 -10.65
C CYS A 180 1.90 -10.35 -11.85
N LYS A 181 2.46 -10.09 -13.04
CA LYS A 181 1.70 -9.68 -14.25
C LYS A 181 0.65 -10.70 -14.74
N LYS A 182 0.70 -11.97 -14.34
CA LYS A 182 -0.17 -13.05 -14.87
C LYS A 182 -1.33 -13.47 -13.95
N GLN A 183 -1.50 -12.85 -12.79
CA GLN A 183 -2.45 -13.31 -11.78
C GLN A 183 -3.80 -12.59 -11.95
N LYS A 184 -4.85 -13.35 -12.34
CA LYS A 184 -6.21 -12.83 -12.55
C LYS A 184 -7.12 -12.98 -11.33
N GLU A 185 -6.90 -14.01 -10.51
CA GLU A 185 -7.80 -14.41 -9.42
C GLU A 185 -7.18 -14.13 -8.04
N SER A 186 -6.62 -12.93 -7.84
CA SER A 186 -5.82 -12.59 -6.66
C SER A 186 -6.55 -12.76 -5.32
N VAL A 187 -7.86 -12.46 -5.26
CA VAL A 187 -8.64 -12.64 -4.02
C VAL A 187 -8.99 -14.11 -3.78
N LEU A 188 -9.30 -14.87 -4.83
CA LEU A 188 -9.59 -16.30 -4.69
C LEU A 188 -8.34 -17.08 -4.25
N ASP A 189 -7.19 -16.77 -4.86
CA ASP A 189 -5.88 -17.26 -4.43
C ASP A 189 -5.63 -16.95 -2.95
N ALA A 190 -5.89 -15.71 -2.52
CA ALA A 190 -5.73 -15.28 -1.13
C ALA A 190 -6.61 -16.08 -0.16
N VAL A 191 -7.90 -16.29 -0.49
CA VAL A 191 -8.82 -17.07 0.34
C VAL A 191 -8.37 -18.54 0.40
N ASN A 192 -7.98 -19.13 -0.72
CA ASN A 192 -7.51 -20.50 -0.78
C ASN A 192 -6.21 -20.70 0.01
N ALA A 193 -5.28 -19.73 -0.06
CA ALA A 193 -4.07 -19.73 0.75
C ALA A 193 -4.38 -19.72 2.25
N VAL A 194 -5.31 -18.87 2.70
CA VAL A 194 -5.72 -18.83 4.12
C VAL A 194 -6.36 -20.14 4.56
N LYS A 195 -7.21 -20.74 3.72
CA LYS A 195 -7.79 -22.07 3.98
C LYS A 195 -6.71 -23.15 4.12
N ALA A 196 -5.76 -23.18 3.19
CA ALA A 196 -4.65 -24.13 3.22
C ALA A 196 -3.74 -23.94 4.44
N ILE A 197 -3.46 -22.68 4.83
CA ILE A 197 -2.75 -22.35 6.08
C ILE A 197 -3.51 -22.90 7.29
N HIS A 198 -4.82 -22.68 7.36
CA HIS A 198 -5.65 -23.17 8.46
C HIS A 198 -5.63 -24.71 8.55
N ALA A 199 -5.69 -25.40 7.41
CA ALA A 199 -5.57 -26.85 7.34
C ALA A 199 -4.19 -27.34 7.81
N ALA A 200 -3.11 -26.76 7.30
CA ALA A 200 -1.74 -27.11 7.67
C ALA A 200 -1.45 -26.87 9.17
N LEU A 201 -2.10 -25.87 9.77
CA LEU A 201 -2.01 -25.63 11.21
C LEU A 201 -2.61 -26.77 12.04
N LYS A 202 -3.58 -27.54 11.53
CA LYS A 202 -4.11 -28.71 12.24
C LYS A 202 -2.99 -29.72 12.50
N ASP A 203 -2.16 -30.00 11.50
CA ASP A 203 -1.02 -30.91 11.59
C ASP A 203 0.13 -30.31 12.39
N PHE A 204 0.45 -29.04 12.16
CA PHE A 204 1.45 -28.32 12.97
C PHE A 204 1.12 -28.38 14.46
N ASN A 205 -0.16 -28.21 14.82
CA ASN A 205 -0.62 -28.27 16.19
C ASN A 205 -0.57 -29.67 16.80
N GLN A 206 -0.58 -30.76 16.01
CA GLN A 206 -0.34 -32.09 16.56
C GLN A 206 1.08 -32.21 17.11
N HIS A 207 2.06 -31.65 16.39
CA HIS A 207 3.44 -31.59 16.85
C HIS A 207 3.60 -30.65 18.05
N LEU A 208 3.01 -29.45 17.98
CA LEU A 208 3.09 -28.45 19.04
C LEU A 208 2.47 -28.94 20.36
N ARG A 209 1.34 -29.66 20.30
CA ARG A 209 0.70 -30.25 21.48
C ARG A 209 1.55 -31.32 22.14
N LYS A 210 2.22 -32.16 21.36
CA LYS A 210 3.09 -33.23 21.90
C LYS A 210 4.31 -32.66 22.64
N MET A 211 4.91 -31.61 22.10
CA MET A 211 6.15 -31.05 22.64
C MET A 211 5.91 -30.00 23.74
N TYR A 212 4.86 -29.18 23.59
CA TYR A 212 4.66 -27.99 24.43
C TYR A 212 3.28 -27.89 25.07
N GLN A 213 2.35 -28.81 24.78
CA GLN A 213 0.95 -28.75 25.23
C GLN A 213 0.24 -27.45 24.82
N ARG A 214 0.63 -26.90 23.66
CA ARG A 214 0.07 -25.66 23.10
C ARG A 214 -0.46 -25.90 21.68
N SER A 215 -1.33 -25.01 21.24
CA SER A 215 -1.84 -24.95 19.87
C SER A 215 -2.00 -23.50 19.44
N PHE A 216 -1.71 -23.24 18.18
CA PHE A 216 -1.98 -21.97 17.54
C PHE A 216 -3.28 -22.01 16.75
N SER A 217 -3.83 -20.83 16.52
CA SER A 217 -4.84 -20.60 15.51
C SER A 217 -4.48 -19.31 14.77
N ILE A 218 -5.11 -19.05 13.63
CA ILE A 218 -4.89 -17.80 12.92
C ILE A 218 -6.17 -17.00 12.80
N ARG A 219 -5.99 -15.68 12.64
CA ARG A 219 -6.98 -14.78 12.06
C ARG A 219 -6.41 -14.19 10.79
N ALA A 220 -7.27 -13.94 9.82
CA ALA A 220 -6.89 -13.31 8.58
C ALA A 220 -7.88 -12.22 8.19
N GLY A 221 -7.34 -11.13 7.65
CA GLY A 221 -8.10 -10.05 7.04
C GLY A 221 -7.66 -9.85 5.60
N ILE A 222 -8.61 -9.83 4.67
CA ILE A 222 -8.35 -9.63 3.24
C ILE A 222 -9.04 -8.36 2.75
N HIS A 223 -8.27 -7.54 2.05
CA HIS A 223 -8.81 -6.39 1.32
C HIS A 223 -8.28 -6.36 -0.12
N TYR A 224 -9.07 -5.81 -1.03
CA TYR A 224 -8.73 -5.65 -2.44
C TYR A 224 -8.88 -4.19 -2.84
N GLY A 225 -7.84 -3.61 -3.44
CA GLY A 225 -7.85 -2.23 -3.89
C GLY A 225 -6.48 -1.73 -4.38
N PRO A 226 -6.40 -0.44 -4.76
CA PRO A 226 -5.21 0.12 -5.40
C PRO A 226 -4.07 0.33 -4.39
N ALA A 227 -2.88 -0.14 -4.75
CA ALA A 227 -1.65 0.14 -4.03
C ALA A 227 -0.48 0.37 -4.98
N ILE A 228 0.54 1.09 -4.52
CA ILE A 228 1.83 1.17 -5.21
C ILE A 228 2.63 -0.08 -4.85
N VAL A 229 2.84 -0.96 -5.83
CA VAL A 229 3.56 -2.22 -5.67
C VAL A 229 4.92 -2.12 -6.33
N GLY A 230 5.98 -2.32 -5.57
CA GLY A 230 7.34 -2.19 -6.10
C GLY A 230 8.36 -3.00 -5.31
N GLN A 231 9.55 -3.13 -5.91
CA GLN A 231 10.72 -3.60 -5.19
C GLN A 231 11.36 -2.39 -4.48
N PHE A 232 11.21 -2.34 -3.16
CA PHE A 232 11.77 -1.26 -2.35
C PHE A 232 13.14 -1.68 -1.84
N ASN A 233 14.15 -0.84 -2.14
CA ASN A 233 15.55 -1.10 -1.82
C ASN A 233 15.98 -0.13 -0.72
N THR A 234 16.33 -0.65 0.47
CA THR A 234 16.89 0.14 1.58
C THR A 234 18.41 -0.02 1.68
N GLY A 235 19.08 -0.27 0.54
CA GLY A 235 20.49 -0.63 0.47
C GLY A 235 20.64 -2.13 0.17
N ALA A 236 21.02 -2.92 1.18
CA ALA A 236 21.28 -4.37 1.03
C ALA A 236 20.02 -5.27 1.05
N MET A 237 18.87 -4.72 1.45
CA MET A 237 17.61 -5.47 1.52
C MET A 237 16.74 -5.13 0.31
N HIS A 238 16.29 -6.17 -0.38
CA HIS A 238 15.36 -6.10 -1.49
C HIS A 238 14.06 -6.77 -1.07
N LYS A 239 12.97 -6.01 -0.93
CA LYS A 239 11.64 -6.59 -0.66
C LYS A 239 10.60 -6.07 -1.64
N ILE A 240 9.70 -6.96 -2.06
CA ILE A 240 8.47 -6.55 -2.73
C ILE A 240 7.55 -6.02 -1.64
N ALA A 241 7.11 -4.78 -1.78
CA ALA A 241 6.15 -4.19 -0.86
C ALA A 241 5.03 -3.49 -1.59
N ALA A 242 3.93 -3.31 -0.87
CA ALA A 242 2.81 -2.48 -1.27
C ALA A 242 2.74 -1.28 -0.33
N ILE A 243 2.52 -0.10 -0.90
CA ILE A 243 2.29 1.14 -0.15
C ILE A 243 0.95 1.70 -0.58
N GLY A 244 0.08 1.97 0.39
CA GLY A 244 -1.23 2.54 0.12
C GLY A 244 -2.20 2.24 1.24
N ASP A 245 -3.34 2.90 1.17
CA ASP A 245 -4.39 2.75 2.18
C ASP A 245 -4.96 1.33 2.24
N THR A 246 -4.93 0.61 1.11
CA THR A 246 -5.31 -0.80 0.98
C THR A 246 -4.59 -1.69 1.98
N VAL A 247 -3.30 -1.45 2.25
CA VAL A 247 -2.52 -2.24 3.22
C VAL A 247 -3.02 -1.97 4.64
N ASN A 248 -3.25 -0.71 4.99
CA ASN A 248 -3.75 -0.34 6.31
C ASN A 248 -5.15 -0.91 6.55
N LEU A 249 -6.02 -0.88 5.54
CA LEU A 249 -7.38 -1.39 5.64
C LEU A 249 -7.41 -2.92 5.86
N ALA A 250 -6.58 -3.68 5.13
CA ALA A 250 -6.44 -5.13 5.34
C ALA A 250 -6.04 -5.46 6.79
N SER A 251 -5.09 -4.72 7.37
CA SER A 251 -4.68 -4.89 8.77
C SER A 251 -5.83 -4.63 9.75
N ARG A 252 -6.67 -3.62 9.50
CA ARG A 252 -7.83 -3.32 10.35
C ARG A 252 -8.91 -4.38 10.26
N ILE A 253 -9.10 -4.98 9.09
CA ILE A 253 -10.04 -6.08 8.88
C ILE A 253 -9.57 -7.33 9.61
N GLU A 254 -8.27 -7.63 9.59
CA GLU A 254 -7.72 -8.73 10.40
C GLU A 254 -8.07 -8.51 11.87
N GLN A 255 -7.77 -7.31 12.40
CA GLN A 255 -8.03 -6.99 13.81
C GLN A 255 -9.51 -7.10 14.20
N ALA A 256 -10.42 -6.78 13.27
CA ALA A 256 -11.87 -6.87 13.48
C ALA A 256 -12.34 -8.31 13.74
N ASN A 257 -11.59 -9.34 13.35
CA ASN A 257 -11.92 -10.73 13.67
C ASN A 257 -12.09 -10.96 15.18
N LYS A 258 -11.31 -10.25 16.02
CA LYS A 258 -11.41 -10.34 17.48
C LYS A 258 -12.79 -9.91 18.00
N GLN A 259 -13.41 -8.93 17.35
CA GLN A 259 -14.72 -8.40 17.74
C GLN A 259 -15.84 -9.40 17.45
N PHE A 260 -15.73 -10.14 16.35
CA PHE A 260 -16.80 -11.03 15.86
C PHE A 260 -16.56 -12.50 16.18
N GLY A 261 -15.37 -12.85 16.70
CA GLY A 261 -14.98 -14.25 16.93
C GLY A 261 -14.74 -15.03 15.63
N SER A 262 -14.63 -14.32 14.49
CA SER A 262 -14.39 -14.89 13.17
C SER A 262 -12.91 -15.24 12.97
N ARG A 263 -12.63 -15.99 11.91
CA ARG A 263 -11.26 -16.38 11.54
C ARG A 263 -10.77 -15.77 10.24
N LEU A 264 -11.68 -15.48 9.32
CA LEU A 264 -11.37 -14.87 8.04
C LEU A 264 -12.45 -13.83 7.72
N LEU A 265 -12.04 -12.57 7.63
CA LEU A 265 -12.89 -11.47 7.19
C LEU A 265 -12.36 -10.86 5.89
N LEU A 266 -13.28 -10.57 4.98
CA LEU A 266 -13.05 -9.86 3.74
C LEU A 266 -13.73 -8.49 3.80
N SER A 267 -13.09 -7.46 3.25
CA SER A 267 -13.83 -6.25 2.87
C SER A 267 -14.86 -6.55 1.79
N GLU A 268 -15.90 -5.71 1.67
CA GLU A 268 -16.83 -5.73 0.54
C GLU A 268 -16.13 -5.77 -0.83
N ALA A 269 -15.11 -4.92 -1.04
CA ALA A 269 -14.36 -4.86 -2.29
C ALA A 269 -13.65 -6.20 -2.62
N ALA A 270 -13.15 -6.91 -1.61
CA ALA A 270 -12.56 -8.23 -1.78
C ALA A 270 -13.64 -9.29 -2.05
N TYR A 271 -14.72 -9.30 -1.26
CA TYR A 271 -15.81 -10.26 -1.44
C TYR A 271 -16.44 -10.17 -2.84
N ALA A 272 -16.60 -8.96 -3.37
CA ALA A 272 -17.10 -8.73 -4.73
C ALA A 272 -16.24 -9.40 -5.83
N GLN A 273 -14.93 -9.57 -5.60
CA GLN A 273 -14.06 -10.26 -6.57
C GLN A 273 -14.27 -11.77 -6.62
N LEU A 274 -14.94 -12.36 -5.62
CA LEU A 274 -15.19 -13.80 -5.58
C LEU A 274 -16.32 -14.25 -6.53
N GLN A 275 -17.15 -13.33 -7.03
CA GLN A 275 -18.22 -13.62 -8.02
C GLN A 275 -19.03 -14.89 -7.70
N ASP A 276 -19.50 -15.01 -6.45
CA ASP A 276 -20.27 -16.16 -5.94
C ASP A 276 -19.52 -17.51 -5.86
N ALA A 277 -18.21 -17.56 -6.10
CA ALA A 277 -17.41 -18.79 -5.97
C ALA A 277 -17.40 -19.33 -4.53
N ILE A 278 -17.51 -18.45 -3.52
CA ILE A 278 -17.53 -18.80 -2.11
C ILE A 278 -18.56 -17.90 -1.40
N PRO A 279 -19.64 -18.45 -0.81
CA PRO A 279 -20.63 -17.66 -0.08
C PRO A 279 -20.07 -17.19 1.26
N ALA A 280 -20.50 -16.00 1.70
CA ALA A 280 -20.24 -15.53 3.05
C ALA A 280 -21.07 -16.30 4.08
N SER A 281 -20.45 -16.70 5.19
CA SER A 281 -21.14 -17.32 6.33
C SER A 281 -21.89 -16.29 7.16
N SER A 282 -21.30 -15.10 7.31
CA SER A 282 -21.85 -13.97 8.06
C SER A 282 -21.47 -12.66 7.38
N ILE A 283 -22.29 -11.62 7.59
CA ILE A 283 -21.97 -10.24 7.19
C ILE A 283 -22.06 -9.36 8.43
N TYR A 284 -21.00 -8.60 8.70
CA TYR A 284 -20.91 -7.68 9.81
C TYR A 284 -20.78 -6.24 9.32
N SER A 285 -21.09 -5.29 10.20
CA SER A 285 -20.86 -3.87 9.99
C SER A 285 -20.02 -3.35 11.16
N ALA A 286 -18.87 -2.75 10.87
CA ALA A 286 -17.92 -2.31 11.89
C ALA A 286 -17.30 -0.95 11.56
N GLU A 287 -17.05 -0.15 12.59
CA GLU A 287 -16.12 0.97 12.48
C GLU A 287 -14.69 0.43 12.59
N LEU A 288 -13.82 0.82 11.65
CA LEU A 288 -12.43 0.40 11.64
C LEU A 288 -11.55 1.52 12.20
N LYS A 289 -10.64 1.19 13.12
CA LYS A 289 -9.79 2.18 13.78
C LYS A 289 -9.01 3.04 12.77
N GLY A 290 -9.24 4.35 12.81
CA GLY A 290 -8.62 5.32 11.90
C GLY A 290 -9.25 5.36 10.50
N LYS A 291 -10.45 4.80 10.35
CA LYS A 291 -11.31 4.93 9.16
C LYS A 291 -12.60 5.63 9.52
N THR A 292 -13.13 6.37 8.55
CA THR A 292 -14.38 7.11 8.72
C THR A 292 -15.53 6.26 8.18
N GLY A 293 -16.58 6.10 8.99
CA GLY A 293 -17.80 5.41 8.60
C GLY A 293 -17.82 3.91 8.94
N MET A 294 -18.95 3.30 8.60
CA MET A 294 -19.20 1.87 8.79
C MET A 294 -18.70 1.08 7.57
N HIS A 295 -18.03 -0.03 7.82
CA HIS A 295 -17.54 -0.94 6.78
C HIS A 295 -18.25 -2.28 6.86
N ALA A 296 -18.75 -2.78 5.74
CA ALA A 296 -19.27 -4.13 5.61
C ALA A 296 -18.10 -5.14 5.54
N LEU A 297 -18.15 -6.15 6.41
CA LEU A 297 -17.16 -7.22 6.50
C LEU A 297 -17.85 -8.57 6.26
N TYR A 298 -17.26 -9.39 5.39
CA TYR A 298 -17.81 -10.67 4.97
C TYR A 298 -16.96 -11.78 5.57
N GLU A 299 -17.59 -12.62 6.38
CA GLU A 299 -16.94 -13.79 6.92
C GLU A 299 -16.97 -14.93 5.90
N ILE A 300 -15.82 -15.58 5.71
CA ILE A 300 -15.74 -16.83 4.98
C ILE A 300 -15.43 -17.93 5.98
N ASP A 301 -16.29 -18.95 6.03
CA ASP A 301 -16.03 -20.12 6.86
C ASP A 301 -14.84 -20.91 6.28
N ILE A 302 -13.81 -21.08 7.10
CA ILE A 302 -12.60 -21.85 6.80
C ILE A 302 -12.56 -23.19 7.53
N SER A 303 -13.62 -23.52 8.28
CA SER A 303 -13.73 -24.74 9.08
C SER A 303 -14.42 -25.91 8.36
N THR A 304 -15.23 -25.63 7.34
CA THR A 304 -16.17 -26.58 6.70
C THR A 304 -15.71 -27.22 5.39
N LEU A 305 -14.44 -27.08 4.98
CA LEU A 305 -13.91 -27.68 3.74
C LEU A 305 -12.60 -28.44 3.96
#